data_AF-A0A1L9X1B4-F1
#
_entry.id   AF-A0A1L9X1B4-F1
#
_cell.length_a   1.000
_cell.length_b   1.000
_cell.length_c   1.000
_cell.angle_alpha   90.00
_cell.angle_beta   90.00
_cell.angle_gamma   90.00
#
_symmetry.space_group_name_H-M   'P 1'
#
loop_
_entity.id
_entity.type
_entity.pdbx_description
1 polymer ?
#
loop_
_entity_poly.entity_id
_entity_poly.type
_entity_poly.pdbx_seq_one_letter_code
_entity_poly.pdbx_strand_id
1 'polypeptide(L)'
;MVLAIRQRMAFEIAAKRGVDGDLLAMYELEAVRSDPSWYVECLGLSRAAQYEMESTACDAVMSQLNRHLDDLGIEPYCTAPMLSGAKWDDFINVARTFTARADGRAAVFHPRL
;
A
#
# COMPACT_ATOMS: atom_id res chain seq x y z
N MET A 1 23.37 -11.56 -0.45
CA MET A 1 23.27 -12.94 0.09
C MET A 1 22.47 -13.05 1.40
N VAL A 2 22.69 -12.22 2.43
CA VAL A 2 21.92 -12.32 3.69
C VAL A 2 20.41 -12.02 3.52
N LEU A 3 20.06 -11.06 2.64
CA LEU A 3 18.67 -10.67 2.40
C LEU A 3 17.85 -11.80 1.75
N ALA A 4 18.37 -12.45 0.71
CA ALA A 4 17.71 -13.55 0.00
C ALA A 4 17.36 -14.74 0.92
N ILE A 5 18.24 -15.06 1.87
CA ILE A 5 17.99 -16.12 2.86
C ILE A 5 16.78 -15.74 3.74
N ARG A 6 16.72 -14.50 4.21
CA ARG A 6 15.60 -14.02 5.04
C ARG A 6 14.30 -13.95 4.26
N GLN A 7 14.36 -13.51 3.01
CA GLN A 7 13.19 -13.48 2.11
C GLN A 7 12.61 -14.88 1.91
N ARG A 8 13.47 -15.87 1.63
CA ARG A 8 13.06 -17.27 1.54
C ARG A 8 12.41 -17.79 2.83
N MET A 9 13.03 -17.52 3.99
CA MET A 9 12.47 -17.95 5.28
C MET A 9 11.09 -17.34 5.55
N ALA A 10 10.93 -16.04 5.29
CA ALA A 10 9.65 -15.35 5.45
C ALA A 10 8.57 -15.96 4.54
N PHE A 11 8.91 -16.18 3.25
CA PHE A 11 8.03 -16.82 2.28
C PHE A 11 7.59 -18.22 2.72
N GLU A 12 8.55 -19.09 3.08
CA GLU A 12 8.25 -20.47 3.49
C GLU A 12 7.37 -20.53 4.75
N ILE A 13 7.60 -19.64 5.72
CA ILE A 13 6.78 -19.56 6.93
C ILE A 13 5.37 -19.04 6.61
N ALA A 14 5.26 -18.01 5.78
CA ALA A 14 3.97 -17.46 5.36
C ALA A 14 3.15 -18.50 4.60
N ALA A 15 3.76 -19.23 3.66
CA ALA A 15 3.13 -20.34 2.95
C ALA A 15 2.64 -21.44 3.91
N LYS A 16 3.47 -21.85 4.88
CA LYS A 16 3.07 -22.83 5.91
C LYS A 16 1.92 -22.37 6.80
N ARG A 17 1.76 -21.05 6.99
CA ARG A 17 0.66 -20.46 7.77
C ARG A 17 -0.61 -20.24 6.94
N GLY A 18 -0.60 -20.58 5.66
CA GLY A 18 -1.76 -20.43 4.78
C GLY A 18 -2.03 -18.98 4.39
N VAL A 19 -1.00 -18.14 4.30
CA VAL A 19 -1.12 -16.81 3.67
C VAL A 19 -1.56 -16.99 2.22
N ASP A 20 -2.44 -16.10 1.75
CA ASP A 20 -2.99 -16.12 0.39
C ASP A 20 -1.88 -16.15 -0.67
N GLY A 21 -2.08 -16.99 -1.69
CA GLY A 21 -1.09 -17.21 -2.75
C GLY A 21 -0.78 -15.96 -3.56
N ASP A 22 -1.75 -15.07 -3.75
CA ASP A 22 -1.57 -13.83 -4.51
C ASP A 22 -0.68 -12.85 -3.74
N LEU A 23 -0.82 -12.80 -2.41
CA LEU A 23 0.07 -12.02 -1.53
C LEU A 23 1.49 -12.60 -1.51
N LEU A 24 1.63 -13.92 -1.55
CA LEU A 24 2.93 -14.59 -1.63
C LEU A 24 3.62 -14.32 -2.97
N ALA A 25 2.87 -14.34 -4.08
CA ALA A 25 3.39 -13.99 -5.40
C ALA A 25 3.85 -12.53 -5.47
N MET A 26 3.10 -11.60 -4.86
CA MET A 26 3.49 -10.20 -4.75
C MET A 26 4.76 -10.02 -3.89
N TYR A 27 4.94 -10.80 -2.83
CA TYR A 27 6.17 -10.79 -2.02
C TYR A 27 7.39 -11.31 -2.80
N GLU A 28 7.23 -12.39 -3.56
CA GLU A 28 8.29 -12.95 -4.41
C GLU A 28 8.72 -11.95 -5.50
N LEU A 29 7.74 -11.30 -6.14
CA LEU A 29 7.99 -10.24 -7.10
C LEU A 29 8.83 -9.10 -6.50
N GLU A 30 8.50 -8.64 -5.29
CA GLU A 30 9.29 -7.62 -4.61
C GLU A 30 10.75 -8.07 -4.38
N ALA A 31 10.98 -9.35 -4.10
CA ALA A 31 12.33 -9.90 -4.02
C ALA A 31 13.06 -9.88 -5.37
N VAL A 32 12.35 -10.17 -6.48
CA VAL A 32 12.89 -10.06 -7.84
C VAL A 32 13.20 -8.60 -8.20
N ARG A 33 12.28 -7.69 -7.91
CA ARG A 33 12.39 -6.24 -8.17
C ARG A 33 13.54 -5.58 -7.41
N SER A 34 13.99 -6.17 -6.32
CA SER A 34 15.11 -5.65 -5.53
C SER A 34 16.47 -5.76 -6.26
N ASP A 35 16.63 -6.70 -7.20
CA ASP A 35 17.85 -6.85 -8.02
C ASP A 35 17.54 -7.43 -9.41
N PRO A 36 16.78 -6.70 -10.25
CA PRO A 36 16.23 -7.23 -11.49
C PRO A 36 17.32 -7.66 -12.49
N SER A 37 18.49 -7.00 -12.47
CA SER A 37 19.61 -7.33 -13.33
C SER A 37 20.23 -8.68 -12.95
N TRP A 38 20.35 -8.99 -11.65
CA TRP A 38 20.83 -10.30 -11.23
C TRP A 38 19.92 -11.44 -11.73
N TYR A 39 18.60 -11.26 -11.66
CA TYR A 39 17.64 -12.26 -12.19
C TYR A 39 17.69 -12.38 -13.72
N VAL A 40 17.98 -11.29 -14.44
CA VAL A 40 18.23 -11.36 -15.89
C VAL A 40 19.52 -12.14 -16.18
N GLU A 41 20.61 -11.81 -15.52
CA GLU A 41 21.94 -12.34 -15.81
C GLU A 41 22.14 -13.79 -15.33
N CYS A 42 21.64 -14.12 -14.14
CA CYS A 42 21.89 -15.41 -13.51
C CYS A 42 20.75 -16.42 -13.72
N LEU A 43 19.52 -15.94 -13.96
CA LEU A 43 18.32 -16.80 -14.06
C LEU A 43 17.59 -16.65 -15.39
N GLY A 44 18.04 -15.78 -16.30
CA GLY A 44 17.42 -15.57 -17.61
C GLY A 44 16.02 -14.95 -17.56
N LEU A 45 15.63 -14.41 -16.40
CA LEU A 45 14.30 -13.82 -16.22
C LEU A 45 14.29 -12.43 -16.84
N SER A 46 13.83 -12.33 -18.09
CA SER A 46 13.83 -11.07 -18.85
C SER A 46 13.06 -9.95 -18.15
N ARG A 47 13.44 -8.69 -18.39
CA ARG A 47 12.72 -7.53 -17.82
C ARG A 47 11.25 -7.47 -18.21
N ALA A 48 10.91 -7.91 -19.43
CA ALA A 48 9.51 -8.00 -19.87
C ALA A 48 8.75 -9.04 -19.03
N ALA A 49 9.34 -10.21 -18.79
CA ALA A 49 8.73 -11.23 -17.94
C ALA A 49 8.57 -10.74 -16.49
N GLN A 50 9.55 -10.03 -15.93
CA GLN A 50 9.43 -9.43 -14.59
C GLN A 50 8.28 -8.42 -14.51
N TYR A 51 8.10 -7.59 -15.55
CA TYR A 51 6.99 -6.64 -15.62
C TYR A 51 5.62 -7.32 -15.74
N GLU A 52 5.50 -8.37 -16.56
CA GLU A 52 4.25 -9.13 -16.68
C GLU A 52 3.88 -9.84 -15.38
N MET A 53 4.89 -10.41 -14.69
CA MET A 53 4.71 -10.95 -13.34
C MET A 53 4.21 -9.87 -12.38
N GLU A 54 4.75 -8.66 -12.46
CA GLU A 54 4.33 -7.52 -11.63
C GLU A 54 2.88 -7.13 -11.86
N SER A 55 2.52 -6.90 -13.12
CA SER A 55 1.15 -6.53 -13.48
C SER A 55 0.16 -7.60 -13.00
N THR A 56 0.45 -8.87 -13.29
CA THR A 56 -0.44 -9.98 -12.94
C THR A 56 -0.63 -10.12 -11.42
N ALA A 57 0.46 -10.08 -10.65
CA ALA A 57 0.38 -10.19 -9.20
C ALA A 57 -0.32 -8.97 -8.56
N CYS A 58 -0.05 -7.77 -9.07
CA CYS A 58 -0.69 -6.55 -8.62
C CYS A 58 -2.20 -6.59 -8.89
N ASP A 59 -2.61 -6.95 -10.11
CA ASP A 59 -4.03 -7.03 -10.49
C ASP A 59 -4.79 -8.06 -9.65
N ALA A 60 -4.16 -9.22 -9.38
CA ALA A 60 -4.75 -10.26 -8.54
C ALA A 60 -5.00 -9.76 -7.10
N VAL A 61 -3.98 -9.19 -6.45
CA VAL A 61 -4.09 -8.66 -5.08
C VAL A 61 -5.07 -7.48 -5.03
N MET A 62 -5.00 -6.55 -5.99
CA MET A 62 -5.86 -5.37 -6.02
C MET A 62 -7.34 -5.75 -6.17
N SER A 63 -7.66 -6.80 -6.93
CA SER A 63 -9.03 -7.28 -7.09
C SER A 63 -9.66 -7.78 -5.78
N GLN A 64 -8.82 -8.24 -4.84
CA GLN A 64 -9.23 -8.80 -3.55
C GLN A 64 -8.85 -7.91 -2.36
N LEU A 65 -8.34 -6.69 -2.59
CA LEU A 65 -7.75 -5.85 -1.56
C LEU A 65 -8.71 -5.59 -0.38
N ASN A 66 -9.97 -5.24 -0.68
CA ASN A 66 -10.95 -4.96 0.37
C ASN A 66 -11.21 -6.20 1.25
N ARG A 67 -11.38 -7.39 0.63
CA ARG A 67 -11.52 -8.66 1.36
C ARG A 67 -10.33 -8.89 2.29
N HIS A 68 -9.11 -8.69 1.80
CA HIS A 68 -7.91 -8.86 2.61
C HIS A 68 -7.82 -7.87 3.77
N LEU A 69 -8.25 -6.62 3.57
CA LEU A 69 -8.28 -5.61 4.65
C LEU A 69 -9.34 -5.94 5.71
N ASP A 70 -10.51 -6.41 5.28
CA ASP A 70 -11.61 -6.80 6.18
C ASP A 70 -11.20 -8.01 7.05
N ASP A 71 -10.53 -9.01 6.45
CA ASP A 71 -10.04 -10.22 7.14
C ASP A 71 -9.01 -9.92 8.25
N LEU A 72 -8.35 -8.75 8.22
CA LEU A 72 -7.43 -8.33 9.29
C LEU A 72 -8.16 -7.94 10.58
N GLY A 73 -9.46 -7.62 10.51
CA GLY A 73 -10.26 -7.22 11.67
C GLY A 73 -9.75 -5.94 12.37
N ILE A 74 -9.04 -5.07 11.64
CA ILE A 74 -8.40 -3.88 12.20
C ILE A 74 -9.27 -2.62 12.18
N GLU A 75 -10.47 -2.70 11.59
CA GLU A 75 -11.39 -1.56 11.48
C GLU A 75 -11.60 -0.77 12.80
N PRO A 76 -11.73 -1.41 13.98
CA PRO A 76 -11.88 -0.69 15.25
C PRO A 76 -10.68 0.20 15.62
N TYR A 77 -9.49 -0.12 15.09
CA TYR A 77 -8.24 0.62 15.35
C TYR A 77 -7.96 1.68 14.27
N CYS A 78 -8.76 1.71 13.20
CA CYS A 78 -8.61 2.62 12.09
C CYS A 78 -9.21 4.00 12.39
N THR A 79 -8.37 4.91 12.90
CA THR A 79 -8.77 6.28 13.27
C THR A 79 -8.62 7.31 12.16
N ALA A 80 -7.99 6.94 11.04
CA ALA A 80 -7.71 7.89 9.96
C ALA A 80 -9.02 8.42 9.33
N PRO A 81 -9.21 9.74 9.24
CA PRO A 81 -10.48 10.32 8.78
C PRO A 81 -10.74 10.08 7.29
N MET A 82 -9.69 9.90 6.49
CA MET A 82 -9.78 9.65 5.04
C MET A 82 -10.37 8.28 4.65
N LEU A 83 -10.65 7.42 5.64
CA LEU A 83 -11.20 6.08 5.39
C LEU A 83 -12.69 6.08 5.03
N SER A 84 -13.42 7.16 5.31
CA SER A 84 -14.81 7.30 4.85
C SER A 84 -15.14 8.74 4.55
N GLY A 85 -16.08 8.97 3.62
CA GLY A 85 -16.55 10.31 3.27
C GLY A 85 -17.08 11.07 4.48
N ALA A 86 -17.86 10.42 5.34
CA ALA A 86 -18.39 11.04 6.55
C ALA A 86 -17.28 11.47 7.53
N LYS A 87 -16.32 10.59 7.85
CA LYS A 87 -15.19 10.93 8.73
C LYS A 87 -14.31 12.02 8.12
N TRP A 88 -14.18 12.02 6.79
CA TRP A 88 -13.46 13.03 6.05
C TRP A 88 -14.15 14.39 6.14
N ASP A 89 -15.46 14.45 5.91
CA ASP A 89 -16.25 15.68 5.98
C ASP A 89 -16.24 16.24 7.42
N ASP A 90 -16.42 15.41 8.43
CA ASP A 90 -16.32 15.81 9.84
C ASP A 90 -14.94 16.41 10.14
N PHE A 91 -13.88 15.78 9.66
CA PHE A 91 -12.51 16.28 9.81
C PHE A 91 -12.29 17.61 9.09
N ILE A 92 -12.77 17.76 7.84
CA ILE A 92 -12.64 18.99 7.08
C ILE A 92 -13.46 20.13 7.71
N ASN A 93 -14.63 19.83 8.27
CA ASN A 93 -15.48 20.83 8.91
C ASN A 93 -14.84 21.44 10.16
N VAL A 94 -14.01 20.69 10.89
CA VAL A 94 -13.24 21.20 12.04
C VAL A 94 -11.87 21.75 11.65
N ALA A 95 -11.44 21.55 10.40
CA ALA A 95 -10.15 22.01 9.93
C ALA A 95 -10.10 23.54 9.84
N ARG A 96 -8.95 24.12 10.23
CA ARG A 96 -8.75 25.56 10.21
C ARG A 96 -8.58 26.06 8.77
N THR A 97 -9.52 26.89 8.32
CA THR A 97 -9.41 27.57 7.02
C THR A 97 -8.60 28.86 7.17
N PHE A 98 -7.58 29.03 6.33
CA PHE A 98 -6.84 30.27 6.20
C PHE A 98 -7.24 30.96 4.89
N THR A 99 -7.81 32.16 4.98
CA THR A 99 -8.08 33.00 3.80
C THR A 99 -7.17 34.23 3.83
N ALA A 100 -6.45 34.46 2.74
CA ALA A 100 -5.73 35.71 2.53
C ALA A 100 -6.62 36.65 1.72
N ARG A 101 -6.78 37.90 2.16
CA ARG A 101 -7.28 38.95 1.26
C ARG A 101 -6.15 39.35 0.31
N ALA A 102 -6.48 39.61 -0.95
CA ALA A 102 -5.56 40.11 -1.97
C ALA A 102 -4.95 41.49 -1.66
N ASP A 103 -5.34 42.14 -0.55
CA ASP A 103 -4.88 43.47 -0.11
C ASP A 103 -3.82 43.43 1.02
N GLY A 104 -3.34 42.23 1.40
CA GLY A 104 -2.27 42.09 2.39
C GLY A 104 -2.67 42.35 3.85
N ARG A 105 -3.97 42.55 4.15
CA ARG A 105 -4.46 42.65 5.53
C ARG A 105 -5.09 41.32 5.97
N ALA A 106 -4.62 40.79 7.10
CA ALA A 106 -5.09 39.51 7.64
C ALA A 106 -6.61 39.53 7.87
N ALA A 107 -7.31 38.56 7.28
CA ALA A 107 -8.77 38.45 7.36
C ALA A 107 -9.23 37.92 8.72
N VAL A 108 -10.40 38.42 9.14
CA VAL A 108 -11.04 38.14 10.44
C VAL A 108 -11.57 36.70 10.51
N PHE A 109 -11.40 36.13 11.70
CA PHE A 109 -11.75 34.78 12.12
C PHE A 109 -13.27 34.56 12.23
N HIS A 110 -13.78 33.52 11.59
CA HIS A 110 -15.11 32.96 11.89
C HIS A 110 -14.94 31.51 12.37
N PRO A 111 -15.15 31.23 13.66
CA PRO A 111 -15.36 29.85 14.10
C PRO A 111 -16.78 29.46 13.67
N ARG A 112 -16.92 28.36 12.93
CA ARG A 112 -18.23 27.68 12.83
C ARG A 112 -18.38 26.82 14.08
N LEU A 113 -18.93 27.42 15.14
CA LEU A 113 -19.64 26.73 16.21
C LEU A 113 -21.11 27.09 16.08
#